data_AF-A0A1Q7JTZ2-F1
#
_entry.id   AF-A0A1Q7JTZ2-F1
#
_cell.length_a   1.000
_cell.length_b   1.000
_cell.length_c   1.000
_cell.angle_alpha   90.00
_cell.angle_beta   90.00
_cell.angle_gamma   90.00
#
_symmetry.space_group_name_H-M   'P 1'
#
loop_
_entity.id
_entity.type
_entity.pdbx_description
1 polymer ?
#
loop_
_entity_poly.entity_id
_entity_poly.type
_entity_poly.pdbx_seq_one_letter_code
_entity_poly.pdbx_strand_id
1 'polypeptide(L)'
;MQIRQIALSALLLAAACGSPDVAPVSTPAASIQSFTASPASIAAGETATLSPSYSDGTGTIDQGIGPIGNGASVLVAPTATKIYTLTVTDGMGNAVTRTASVTVAGTGAYPVAGVTASPPALTNQTTASFSFTSSKARSTFTCQLDTGTASACTSPRSYSGLAAGSHAFTVTATDQTGNVSAPAYVTWTIDLTPPAVTIATSPANPTNQTTASFSFSSSKPGSTFSCAATRVSSPEAMCSR
;
A
#
# COMPACT_ATOMS: atom_id res chain seq x y z
N MET A 1 63.45 -84.23 44.19
CA MET A 1 62.79 -85.51 44.47
C MET A 1 61.50 -85.20 45.21
N GLN A 2 60.34 -85.37 44.54
CA GLN A 2 59.00 -85.57 45.13
C GLN A 2 58.42 -84.41 45.97
N ILE A 3 57.25 -83.83 45.67
CA ILE A 3 55.89 -84.23 46.15
C ILE A 3 54.97 -83.06 45.72
N ARG A 4 53.99 -83.18 44.80
CA ARG A 4 52.61 -83.71 44.90
C ARG A 4 51.73 -83.13 46.02
N GLN A 5 50.56 -82.60 45.60
CA GLN A 5 49.27 -82.49 46.30
C GLN A 5 49.05 -81.32 47.29
N ILE A 6 47.85 -80.79 47.58
CA ILE A 6 46.47 -80.74 47.04
C ILE A 6 45.73 -79.73 47.97
N ALA A 7 44.82 -78.93 47.40
CA ALA A 7 43.64 -78.26 47.99
C ALA A 7 43.78 -77.24 49.14
N LEU A 8 43.10 -76.09 49.00
CA LEU A 8 41.79 -75.86 49.64
C LEU A 8 41.14 -74.59 49.07
N SER A 9 39.99 -74.74 48.40
CA SER A 9 39.13 -73.63 48.02
C SER A 9 38.44 -73.09 49.28
N ALA A 10 38.77 -71.86 49.67
CA ALA A 10 38.02 -71.09 50.66
C ALA A 10 37.38 -69.88 49.98
N LEU A 11 36.06 -69.88 50.02
CA LEU A 11 35.12 -68.89 49.53
C LEU A 11 35.34 -67.54 50.25
N LEU A 12 35.73 -66.49 49.53
CA LEU A 12 35.59 -65.12 50.00
C LEU A 12 34.47 -64.43 49.20
N LEU A 13 33.33 -64.23 49.84
CA LEU A 13 32.30 -63.28 49.43
C LEU A 13 32.92 -61.88 49.48
N ALA A 14 33.34 -61.35 48.33
CA ALA A 14 33.64 -59.93 48.21
C ALA A 14 32.31 -59.17 48.13
N ALA A 15 31.93 -58.53 49.23
CA ALA A 15 30.89 -57.52 49.24
C ALA A 15 31.33 -56.36 48.33
N ALA A 16 30.76 -56.29 47.13
CA ALA A 16 30.88 -55.12 46.28
C ALA A 16 30.13 -53.96 46.96
N CYS A 17 30.88 -52.98 47.46
CA CYS A 17 30.34 -51.68 47.82
C CYS A 17 29.69 -51.09 46.55
N GLY A 18 28.37 -51.07 46.51
CA GLY A 18 27.62 -50.42 45.44
C GLY A 18 27.91 -48.93 45.46
N SER A 19 28.48 -48.41 44.37
CA SER A 19 28.44 -46.98 44.09
C SER A 19 26.97 -46.53 44.13
N PRO A 20 26.63 -45.41 44.80
CA PRO A 20 25.28 -44.87 44.71
C PRO A 20 25.01 -44.55 43.24
N ASP A 21 24.07 -45.31 42.65
CA ASP A 21 23.56 -45.07 41.31
C ASP A 21 22.82 -43.72 41.36
N VAL A 22 23.53 -42.65 40.99
CA VAL A 22 22.93 -41.33 40.82
C VAL A 22 22.00 -41.48 39.64
N ALA A 23 20.68 -41.50 39.91
CA ALA A 23 19.67 -41.47 38.87
C ALA A 23 20.06 -40.42 37.82
N PRO A 24 19.98 -40.71 36.51
CA PRO A 24 20.32 -39.72 35.50
C PRO A 24 19.45 -38.50 35.77
N VAL A 25 20.08 -37.38 36.14
CA VAL A 25 19.38 -36.11 36.33
C VAL A 25 18.79 -35.79 34.97
N SER A 26 17.48 -36.03 34.81
CA SER A 26 16.70 -35.55 33.67
C SER A 26 16.69 -34.04 33.79
N THR A 27 17.72 -33.40 33.24
CA THR A 27 17.78 -31.95 33.15
C THR A 27 16.55 -31.49 32.37
N PRO A 28 15.74 -30.57 32.92
CA PRO A 28 14.55 -30.09 32.23
C PRO A 28 14.94 -29.44 30.91
N ALA A 29 14.18 -29.74 29.85
CA ALA A 29 14.45 -29.22 28.51
C ALA A 29 14.10 -27.73 28.44
N ALA A 30 14.94 -26.94 27.78
CA ALA A 30 14.70 -25.51 27.58
C ALA A 30 13.35 -25.27 26.89
N SER A 31 12.56 -24.32 27.40
CA SER A 31 11.25 -23.98 26.83
C SER A 31 11.06 -22.46 26.76
N ILE A 32 10.48 -21.97 25.64
CA ILE A 32 10.20 -20.53 25.45
C ILE A 32 8.69 -20.29 25.62
N GLN A 33 8.31 -19.57 26.67
CA GLN A 33 6.91 -19.27 27.00
C GLN A 33 6.41 -18.03 26.23
N SER A 34 7.16 -16.93 26.26
CA SER A 34 6.83 -15.69 25.56
C SER A 34 8.09 -15.01 25.01
N PHE A 35 7.93 -14.33 23.87
CA PHE A 35 8.93 -13.38 23.39
C PHE A 35 8.17 -12.30 22.65
N THR A 36 8.05 -11.13 23.26
CA THR A 36 7.20 -10.04 22.76
C THR A 36 7.98 -8.74 22.66
N ALA A 37 7.70 -7.97 21.61
CA ALA A 37 8.16 -6.60 21.44
C ALA A 37 7.01 -5.63 21.76
N SER A 38 7.24 -4.67 22.66
CA SER A 38 6.25 -3.65 23.02
C SER A 38 6.87 -2.25 23.05
N PRO A 39 6.34 -1.27 22.29
CA PRO A 39 5.31 -1.44 21.27
C PRO A 39 5.80 -2.25 20.06
N ALA A 40 4.90 -2.97 19.38
CA ALA A 40 5.24 -3.78 18.20
C ALA A 40 5.55 -2.92 16.95
N SER A 41 5.14 -1.65 16.97
CA SER A 41 5.42 -0.65 15.95
C SER A 41 5.95 0.63 16.59
N ILE A 42 7.04 1.16 16.06
CA ILE A 42 7.74 2.37 16.53
C ILE A 42 8.10 3.26 15.34
N ALA A 43 8.31 4.57 15.54
CA ALA A 43 8.96 5.41 14.54
C ALA A 43 10.47 5.11 14.46
N ALA A 44 11.13 5.52 13.37
CA ALA A 44 12.56 5.29 13.20
C ALA A 44 13.37 5.93 14.34
N GLY A 45 14.12 5.09 15.08
CA GLY A 45 14.93 5.54 16.22
C GLY A 45 14.17 5.66 17.55
N GLU A 46 12.88 5.35 17.59
CA GLU A 46 12.16 5.17 18.85
C GLU A 46 12.49 3.82 19.50
N THR A 47 12.22 3.69 20.80
CA THR A 47 12.57 2.49 21.56
C THR A 47 11.40 1.52 21.65
N ALA A 48 11.65 0.25 21.31
CA ALA A 48 10.78 -0.88 21.64
C ALA A 48 11.43 -1.74 22.74
N THR A 49 10.62 -2.33 23.61
CA THR A 49 11.08 -3.22 24.67
C THR A 49 10.88 -4.67 24.25
N LEU A 50 11.95 -5.45 24.20
CA LEU A 50 11.88 -6.90 24.02
C LEU A 50 11.82 -7.57 25.39
N SER A 51 10.80 -8.41 25.59
CA SER A 51 10.56 -9.14 26.84
C SER A 51 10.51 -10.65 26.57
N PRO A 52 11.61 -11.39 26.78
CA PRO A 52 11.63 -12.85 26.77
C PRO A 52 11.13 -13.47 28.09
N SER A 53 10.40 -14.58 27.98
CA SER A 53 10.10 -15.52 29.07
C SER A 53 10.43 -16.93 28.61
N TYR A 54 11.31 -17.60 29.36
CA TYR A 54 11.77 -18.97 29.07
C TYR A 54 12.22 -19.68 30.35
N SER A 55 12.24 -21.01 30.33
CA SER A 55 12.71 -21.83 31.45
C SER A 55 13.87 -22.73 31.02
N ASP A 56 14.64 -23.18 32.01
CA ASP A 56 15.57 -24.31 31.89
C ASP A 56 16.66 -24.15 30.80
N GLY A 57 17.18 -22.94 30.64
CA GLY A 57 18.26 -22.65 29.69
C GLY A 57 18.80 -21.22 29.79
N THR A 58 19.74 -20.90 28.89
CA THR A 58 20.34 -19.56 28.75
C THR A 58 19.82 -18.88 27.49
N GLY A 59 19.29 -17.66 27.62
CA GLY A 59 18.72 -16.91 26.50
C GLY A 59 19.75 -16.00 25.84
N THR A 60 19.79 -16.00 24.52
CA THR A 60 20.58 -15.08 23.70
C THR A 60 19.70 -14.47 22.62
N ILE A 61 19.83 -13.17 22.35
CA ILE A 61 19.14 -12.49 21.26
C ILE A 61 20.16 -12.07 20.21
N ASP A 62 19.80 -12.27 18.94
CA ASP A 62 20.58 -11.85 17.78
C ASP A 62 20.62 -10.31 17.62
N GLN A 63 21.06 -9.82 16.46
CA GLN A 63 21.19 -8.38 16.16
C GLN A 63 22.14 -7.61 17.10
N GLY A 64 23.11 -8.32 17.71
CA GLY A 64 24.15 -7.71 18.55
C GLY A 64 23.74 -7.40 19.99
N ILE A 65 22.58 -7.89 20.45
CA ILE A 65 22.12 -7.72 21.84
C ILE A 65 22.86 -8.68 22.78
N GLY A 66 22.97 -9.95 22.41
CA GLY A 66 23.72 -10.95 23.17
C GLY A 66 22.88 -11.62 24.28
N PRO A 67 23.52 -12.04 25.40
CA PRO A 67 22.85 -12.81 26.44
C PRO A 67 21.83 -11.97 27.20
N ILE A 68 20.67 -12.56 27.47
CA ILE A 68 19.57 -11.94 28.23
C ILE A 68 19.11 -12.92 29.32
N GLY A 69 18.57 -12.42 30.42
CA GLY A 69 17.98 -13.24 31.49
C GLY A 69 16.49 -13.51 31.27
N ASN A 70 15.95 -14.53 31.94
CA ASN A 70 14.52 -14.81 31.93
C ASN A 70 13.75 -13.66 32.61
N GLY A 71 12.71 -13.13 31.96
CA GLY A 71 11.94 -11.99 32.46
C GLY A 71 12.70 -10.66 32.44
N ALA A 72 13.91 -10.62 31.89
CA ALA A 72 14.63 -9.37 31.67
C ALA A 72 14.01 -8.60 30.50
N SER A 73 14.17 -7.29 30.49
CA SER A 73 13.72 -6.42 29.40
C SER A 73 14.91 -5.71 28.78
N VAL A 74 14.98 -5.70 27.45
CA VAL A 74 15.99 -4.95 26.70
C VAL A 74 15.33 -3.93 25.79
N LEU A 75 15.87 -2.70 25.80
CA LEU A 75 15.44 -1.64 24.90
C LEU A 75 16.21 -1.73 23.59
N VAL A 76 15.49 -1.67 22.48
CA VAL A 76 16.05 -1.63 21.13
C VAL A 76 15.50 -0.42 20.40
N ALA A 77 16.36 0.28 19.66
CA ALA A 77 15.98 1.43 18.84
C ALA A 77 16.34 1.20 17.36
N PRO A 78 15.71 0.22 16.68
CA PRO A 78 16.01 -0.02 15.28
C PRO A 78 15.51 1.14 14.42
N THR A 79 16.31 1.48 13.40
CA THR A 79 15.97 2.48 12.38
C THR A 79 15.28 1.88 11.16
N ALA A 80 15.15 0.56 11.09
CA ALA A 80 14.43 -0.16 10.05
C ALA A 80 13.74 -1.38 10.67
N THR A 81 12.68 -1.90 10.04
CA THR A 81 11.99 -3.11 10.52
C THR A 81 12.98 -4.26 10.72
N LYS A 82 13.07 -4.75 11.95
CA LYS A 82 13.98 -5.82 12.33
C LYS A 82 13.24 -6.95 13.01
N ILE A 83 13.68 -8.17 12.69
CA ILE A 83 13.24 -9.39 13.34
C ILE A 83 14.35 -9.78 14.31
N TYR A 84 13.97 -9.95 15.57
CA TYR A 84 14.84 -10.45 16.63
C TYR A 84 14.53 -11.92 16.86
N THR A 85 15.56 -12.71 17.08
CA THR A 85 15.48 -14.15 17.34
C THR A 85 16.08 -14.42 18.72
N LEU A 86 15.24 -14.86 19.64
CA LEU A 86 15.65 -15.42 20.92
C LEU A 86 16.04 -16.88 20.72
N THR A 87 17.24 -17.25 21.15
CA THR A 87 17.74 -18.62 21.21
C THR A 87 17.98 -18.98 22.67
N VAL A 88 17.28 -20.01 23.15
CA VAL A 88 17.45 -20.53 24.52
C VAL A 88 18.11 -21.89 24.43
N THR A 89 19.30 -22.02 25.02
CA THR A 89 20.10 -23.26 25.01
C THR A 89 20.11 -23.89 26.39
N ASP A 90 19.78 -25.18 26.48
CA ASP A 90 19.82 -25.96 27.72
C ASP A 90 21.26 -26.35 28.13
N GLY A 91 21.42 -26.98 29.30
CA GLY A 91 22.72 -27.46 29.79
C GLY A 91 23.32 -28.63 28.99
N MET A 92 22.56 -29.22 28.06
CA MET A 92 22.97 -30.31 27.16
C MET A 92 23.31 -29.79 25.75
N GLY A 93 23.16 -28.49 25.49
CA GLY A 93 23.42 -27.86 24.21
C GLY A 93 22.23 -27.86 23.23
N ASN A 94 21.05 -28.32 23.61
CA ASN A 94 19.85 -28.23 22.78
C ASN A 94 19.31 -26.80 22.80
N ALA A 95 18.99 -26.27 21.62
CA ALA A 95 18.51 -24.90 21.47
C ALA A 95 17.06 -24.85 20.96
N VAL A 96 16.25 -24.02 21.60
CA VAL A 96 14.90 -23.65 21.15
C VAL A 96 14.94 -22.18 20.71
N THR A 97 14.27 -21.84 19.61
CA THR A 97 14.25 -20.48 19.08
C THR A 97 12.84 -19.90 19.00
N ARG A 98 12.73 -18.58 19.16
CA ARG A 98 11.49 -17.84 18.94
C ARG A 98 11.78 -16.44 18.42
N THR A 99 10.91 -15.92 17.55
CA THR A 99 11.09 -14.61 16.93
C THR A 99 10.10 -13.58 17.47
N ALA A 100 10.55 -12.32 17.52
CA ALA A 100 9.73 -11.14 17.75
C ALA A 100 10.12 -10.06 16.74
N SER A 101 9.14 -9.44 16.09
CA SER A 101 9.37 -8.38 15.11
C SER A 101 9.08 -7.01 15.69
N VAL A 102 10.00 -6.06 15.48
CA VAL A 102 9.76 -4.63 15.69
C VAL A 102 9.60 -4.00 14.32
N THR A 103 8.38 -3.51 14.04
CA THR A 103 8.10 -2.80 12.79
C THR A 103 8.44 -1.33 12.96
N VAL A 104 9.28 -0.79 12.08
CA VAL A 104 9.59 0.64 12.09
C VAL A 104 8.70 1.33 11.06
N ALA A 105 7.77 2.15 11.54
CA ALA A 105 6.95 3.02 10.71
C ALA A 105 7.83 4.13 10.10
N GLY A 106 7.64 4.42 8.80
CA GLY A 106 8.39 5.47 8.11
C GLY A 106 9.64 5.03 7.32
N THR A 107 10.05 3.76 7.35
CA THR A 107 11.25 3.28 6.61
C THR A 107 10.95 2.30 5.49
N GLY A 108 9.68 2.02 5.21
CA GLY A 108 9.29 1.33 3.98
C GLY A 108 9.24 2.32 2.82
N ALA A 109 9.58 1.88 1.60
CA ALA A 109 9.43 2.72 0.39
C ALA A 109 8.04 3.36 0.36
N TYR A 110 7.89 4.64 0.06
CA TYR A 110 6.56 5.28 0.04
C TYR A 110 5.65 4.62 -1.01
N PRO A 111 4.33 4.51 -0.78
CA PRO A 111 3.43 4.15 -1.87
C PRO A 111 3.51 5.20 -2.98
N VAL A 112 3.29 4.79 -4.21
CA VAL A 112 3.16 5.69 -5.37
C VAL A 112 1.73 5.54 -5.88
N ALA A 113 0.95 6.62 -5.83
CA ALA A 113 -0.37 6.67 -6.42
C ALA A 113 -0.27 6.99 -7.92
N GLY A 114 -1.13 6.39 -8.74
CA GLY A 114 -1.19 6.66 -10.18
C GLY A 114 -2.62 6.62 -10.70
N VAL A 115 -2.98 7.60 -11.52
CA VAL A 115 -4.26 7.61 -12.23
C VAL A 115 -4.10 6.81 -13.54
N THR A 116 -4.90 5.77 -13.70
CA THR A 116 -4.86 4.84 -14.84
C THR A 116 -5.94 5.12 -15.88
N ALA A 117 -7.03 5.78 -15.50
CA ALA A 117 -8.04 6.28 -16.43
C ALA A 117 -8.59 7.62 -15.95
N SER A 118 -8.84 8.53 -16.89
CA SER A 118 -9.39 9.87 -16.63
C SER A 118 -10.23 10.36 -17.82
N PRO A 119 -11.07 11.38 -17.63
CA PRO A 119 -11.79 12.01 -18.73
C PRO A 119 -10.85 12.62 -19.79
N PRO A 120 -11.32 12.82 -21.03
CA PRO A 120 -10.59 13.62 -22.01
C PRO A 120 -10.25 15.01 -21.47
N ALA A 121 -9.07 15.54 -21.83
CA ALA A 121 -8.60 16.84 -21.36
C ALA A 121 -9.57 18.00 -21.67
N LEU A 122 -10.35 17.89 -22.75
CA LEU A 122 -11.47 18.75 -23.08
C LEU A 122 -12.69 17.89 -23.40
N THR A 123 -13.81 18.15 -22.73
CA THR A 123 -15.05 17.38 -22.89
C THR A 123 -16.28 18.27 -22.80
N ASN A 124 -17.40 17.82 -23.35
CA ASN A 124 -18.72 18.44 -23.16
C ASN A 124 -19.59 17.65 -22.17
N GLN A 125 -19.01 16.65 -21.51
CA GLN A 125 -19.71 15.84 -20.50
C GLN A 125 -19.58 16.48 -19.12
N THR A 126 -20.69 16.55 -18.39
CA THR A 126 -20.74 17.03 -16.98
C THR A 126 -20.48 15.90 -15.97
N THR A 127 -19.98 14.77 -16.46
CA THR A 127 -19.60 13.59 -15.68
C THR A 127 -18.11 13.31 -15.87
N ALA A 128 -17.48 12.80 -14.83
CA ALA A 128 -16.07 12.42 -14.83
C ALA A 128 -15.90 11.09 -14.09
N SER A 129 -15.06 10.20 -14.60
CA SER A 129 -14.73 8.93 -13.97
C SER A 129 -13.21 8.74 -13.94
N PHE A 130 -12.71 8.32 -12.79
CA PHE A 130 -11.29 8.14 -12.52
C PHE A 130 -11.03 6.72 -12.04
N SER A 131 -10.07 6.05 -12.68
CA SER A 131 -9.47 4.83 -12.16
C SER A 131 -8.06 5.15 -11.72
N PHE A 132 -7.67 4.64 -10.56
CA PHE A 132 -6.35 4.85 -9.99
C PHE A 132 -5.89 3.62 -9.19
N THR A 133 -4.58 3.53 -8.99
CA THR A 133 -3.90 2.42 -8.31
C THR A 133 -2.81 2.93 -7.38
N SER A 134 -2.27 2.03 -6.56
CA SER A 134 -1.08 2.28 -5.73
C SER A 134 -0.04 1.20 -6.01
N SER A 135 1.25 1.56 -5.98
CA SER A 135 2.36 0.60 -6.05
C SER A 135 2.41 -0.37 -4.86
N LYS A 136 1.74 -0.05 -3.75
CA LYS A 136 1.64 -0.92 -2.57
C LYS A 136 0.24 -1.52 -2.43
N ALA A 137 0.21 -2.86 -2.28
CA ALA A 137 -1.01 -3.59 -2.01
C ALA A 137 -1.67 -3.13 -0.69
N ARG A 138 -3.00 -3.18 -0.64
CA ARG A 138 -3.82 -2.82 0.53
C ARG A 138 -3.66 -1.38 1.01
N SER A 139 -3.23 -0.48 0.13
CA SER A 139 -3.26 0.96 0.40
C SER A 139 -4.68 1.51 0.37
N THR A 140 -4.98 2.48 1.23
CA THR A 140 -6.21 3.28 1.19
C THR A 140 -6.01 4.56 0.40
N PHE A 141 -7.06 5.10 -0.21
CA PHE A 141 -6.96 6.31 -1.04
C PHE A 141 -7.75 7.47 -0.46
N THR A 142 -7.19 8.67 -0.61
CA THR A 142 -7.88 9.93 -0.35
C THR A 142 -7.97 10.71 -1.65
N CYS A 143 -9.19 11.11 -2.03
CA CYS A 143 -9.47 11.85 -3.25
C CYS A 143 -9.97 13.24 -2.93
N GLN A 144 -9.56 14.20 -3.73
CA GLN A 144 -10.02 15.57 -3.71
C GLN A 144 -10.41 15.99 -5.13
N LEU A 145 -11.57 16.62 -5.25
CA LEU A 145 -12.02 17.27 -6.48
C LEU A 145 -11.93 18.79 -6.27
N ASP A 146 -11.25 19.47 -7.18
CA ASP A 146 -11.00 20.90 -7.19
C ASP A 146 -10.46 21.38 -5.83
N THR A 147 -11.03 22.46 -5.30
CA THR A 147 -10.74 22.99 -3.96
C THR A 147 -11.62 22.38 -2.87
N GLY A 148 -12.36 21.31 -3.19
CA GLY A 148 -13.22 20.60 -2.24
C GLY A 148 -12.44 19.89 -1.14
N THR A 149 -13.17 19.33 -0.18
CA THR A 149 -12.56 18.58 0.93
C THR A 149 -12.05 17.23 0.46
N ALA A 150 -10.80 16.92 0.82
CA ALA A 150 -10.23 15.60 0.61
C ALA A 150 -10.98 14.54 1.44
N SER A 151 -11.38 13.44 0.81
CA SER A 151 -12.20 12.39 1.43
C SER A 151 -11.72 11.00 1.03
N ALA A 152 -11.95 10.00 1.89
CA ALA A 152 -11.67 8.62 1.54
C ALA A 152 -12.44 8.20 0.28
N CYS A 153 -11.79 7.45 -0.60
CA CYS A 153 -12.36 7.03 -1.87
C CYS A 153 -11.87 5.65 -2.29
N THR A 154 -12.63 5.04 -3.20
CA THR A 154 -12.28 3.77 -3.85
C THR A 154 -12.18 3.96 -5.36
N SER A 155 -11.36 3.14 -6.00
CA SER A 155 -11.21 3.09 -7.45
C SER A 155 -12.18 2.04 -8.03
N PRO A 156 -12.95 2.33 -9.09
CA PRO A 156 -13.07 3.64 -9.76
C PRO A 156 -13.94 4.64 -8.97
N ARG A 157 -13.70 5.94 -9.17
CA ARG A 157 -14.45 7.05 -8.58
C ARG A 157 -15.10 7.90 -9.67
N SER A 158 -16.41 8.09 -9.56
CA SER A 158 -17.19 8.93 -10.48
C SER A 158 -17.74 10.19 -9.81
N TYR A 159 -17.85 11.25 -10.61
CA TYR A 159 -18.46 12.53 -10.27
C TYR A 159 -19.48 12.91 -11.35
N SER A 160 -20.53 13.63 -10.96
CA SER A 160 -21.60 14.10 -11.83
C SER A 160 -22.04 15.50 -11.45
N GLY A 161 -22.74 16.19 -12.37
CA GLY A 161 -23.23 17.54 -12.11
C GLY A 161 -22.10 18.59 -12.07
N LEU A 162 -20.98 18.32 -12.75
CA LEU A 162 -19.87 19.26 -12.83
C LEU A 162 -20.22 20.43 -13.75
N ALA A 163 -19.84 21.64 -13.34
CA ALA A 163 -20.07 22.85 -14.11
C ALA A 163 -19.12 22.94 -15.32
N ALA A 164 -19.40 23.85 -16.26
CA ALA A 164 -18.41 24.21 -17.27
C ALA A 164 -17.23 24.93 -16.62
N GLY A 165 -16.02 24.64 -17.09
CA GLY A 165 -14.79 25.21 -16.53
C GLY A 165 -13.66 24.21 -16.39
N SER A 166 -12.56 24.66 -15.80
CA SER A 166 -11.42 23.80 -15.48
C SER A 166 -11.65 23.09 -14.15
N HIS A 167 -11.33 21.79 -14.15
CA HIS A 167 -11.40 20.94 -12.98
C HIS A 167 -10.06 20.23 -12.75
N ALA A 168 -9.80 19.89 -11.48
CA ALA A 168 -8.63 19.17 -11.03
C ALA A 168 -9.04 18.03 -10.10
N PHE A 169 -8.56 16.81 -10.37
CA PHE A 169 -8.73 15.66 -9.49
C PHE A 169 -7.37 15.30 -8.91
N THR A 170 -7.31 15.15 -7.59
CA THR A 170 -6.10 14.74 -6.86
C THR A 170 -6.38 13.48 -6.07
N VAL A 171 -5.43 12.54 -6.09
CA VAL A 171 -5.48 11.32 -5.29
C VAL A 171 -4.15 11.04 -4.60
N THR A 172 -4.21 10.67 -3.33
CA THR A 172 -3.07 10.16 -2.55
C THR A 172 -3.36 8.75 -2.07
N ALA A 173 -2.32 7.94 -1.93
CA ALA A 173 -2.38 6.59 -1.37
C ALA A 173 -1.69 6.56 0.00
N THR A 174 -2.30 5.93 0.99
CA THR A 174 -1.71 5.68 2.31
C THR A 174 -1.55 4.18 2.50
N ASP A 175 -0.36 3.72 2.85
CA ASP A 175 -0.11 2.30 3.09
C ASP A 175 -0.55 1.85 4.50
N GLN A 176 -0.47 0.55 4.78
CA GLN A 176 -0.87 -0.02 6.08
C GLN A 176 -0.01 0.45 7.27
N THR A 177 1.15 1.04 6.99
CA THR A 177 2.07 1.61 7.99
C THR A 177 1.93 3.12 8.12
N GLY A 178 0.96 3.74 7.42
CA GLY A 178 0.67 5.17 7.48
C GLY A 178 1.53 6.05 6.56
N ASN A 179 2.37 5.49 5.67
CA ASN A 179 3.14 6.31 4.73
C ASN A 179 2.22 6.82 3.62
N VAL A 180 2.28 8.12 3.33
CA VAL A 180 1.44 8.79 2.34
C VAL A 180 2.23 9.08 1.07
N SER A 181 1.67 8.75 -0.10
CA SER A 181 2.29 9.02 -1.39
C SER A 181 2.34 10.52 -1.70
N ALA A 182 3.20 10.90 -2.65
CA ALA A 182 2.99 12.15 -3.39
C ALA A 182 1.61 12.14 -4.07
N PRO A 183 0.96 13.31 -4.22
CA PRO A 183 -0.33 13.40 -4.89
C PRO A 183 -0.20 13.13 -6.39
N ALA A 184 -1.06 12.27 -6.93
CA ALA A 184 -1.28 12.16 -8.36
C ALA A 184 -2.42 13.11 -8.75
N TYR A 185 -2.21 13.96 -9.75
CA TYR A 185 -3.18 14.97 -10.17
C TYR A 185 -3.50 14.85 -11.66
N VAL A 186 -4.76 15.13 -12.02
CA VAL A 186 -5.23 15.22 -13.40
C VAL A 186 -6.11 16.46 -13.53
N THR A 187 -5.92 17.22 -14.60
CA THR A 187 -6.74 18.39 -14.93
C THR A 187 -7.50 18.18 -16.23
N TRP A 188 -8.74 18.61 -16.29
CA TRP A 188 -9.54 18.63 -17.52
C TRP A 188 -10.42 19.87 -17.57
N THR A 189 -10.99 20.15 -18.73
CA THR A 189 -11.92 21.25 -18.94
C THR A 189 -13.24 20.74 -19.50
N ILE A 190 -14.33 21.21 -18.91
CA ILE A 190 -15.69 20.99 -19.42
C ILE A 190 -16.10 22.23 -20.21
N ASP A 191 -16.28 22.09 -21.52
CA ASP A 191 -16.81 23.14 -22.40
C ASP A 191 -18.21 22.75 -22.88
N LEU A 192 -19.21 23.46 -22.35
CA LEU A 192 -20.62 23.30 -22.74
C LEU A 192 -21.07 24.36 -23.75
N THR A 193 -20.18 25.25 -24.19
CA THR A 193 -20.56 26.28 -25.14
C THR A 193 -20.81 25.63 -26.51
N PRO A 194 -21.96 25.82 -27.15
CA PRO A 194 -22.16 25.34 -28.52
C PRO A 194 -21.28 26.11 -29.53
N PRO A 195 -21.00 25.55 -30.72
CA PRO A 195 -20.44 26.33 -31.82
C PRO A 195 -21.46 27.38 -32.29
N ALA A 196 -21.03 28.63 -32.44
CA ALA A 196 -21.84 29.67 -33.06
C ALA A 196 -21.48 29.75 -34.55
N VAL A 197 -22.47 29.66 -35.43
CA VAL A 197 -22.28 29.71 -36.89
C VAL A 197 -22.64 31.10 -37.41
N THR A 198 -21.77 31.68 -38.22
CA THR A 198 -21.99 32.98 -38.86
C THR A 198 -21.87 32.83 -40.38
N ILE A 199 -22.83 33.40 -41.12
CA ILE A 199 -22.74 33.56 -42.57
C ILE A 199 -21.86 34.78 -42.83
N ALA A 200 -20.63 34.56 -43.30
CA ALA A 200 -19.65 35.61 -43.52
C ALA A 200 -19.90 36.35 -44.84
N THR A 201 -20.36 35.65 -45.87
CA THR A 201 -20.78 36.27 -47.14
C THR A 201 -22.05 35.62 -47.65
N SER A 202 -22.92 36.45 -48.20
CA SER A 202 -24.10 36.04 -48.96
C SER A 202 -24.14 36.80 -50.29
N PRO A 203 -24.78 36.25 -51.33
CA PRO A 203 -25.06 37.01 -52.55
C PRO A 203 -25.87 38.27 -52.22
N ALA A 204 -25.74 39.30 -53.06
CA ALA A 204 -26.57 40.49 -52.98
C ALA A 204 -28.06 40.12 -53.10
N ASN A 205 -28.92 40.86 -52.40
CA ASN A 205 -30.36 40.68 -52.47
C ASN A 205 -31.03 42.04 -52.75
N PRO A 206 -31.68 42.23 -53.91
CA PRO A 206 -31.85 41.29 -55.01
C PRO A 206 -30.59 41.12 -55.89
N THR A 207 -30.50 40.02 -56.65
CA THR A 207 -29.42 39.78 -57.63
C THR A 207 -29.95 39.03 -58.85
N ASN A 208 -29.34 39.29 -60.02
CA ASN A 208 -29.60 38.56 -61.27
C ASN A 208 -28.56 37.46 -61.53
N GLN A 209 -27.62 37.23 -60.59
CA GLN A 209 -26.63 36.17 -60.66
C GLN A 209 -27.32 34.80 -60.56
N THR A 210 -26.99 33.87 -61.46
CA THR A 210 -27.50 32.49 -61.45
C THR A 210 -26.66 31.54 -60.59
N THR A 211 -25.53 32.02 -60.08
CA THR A 211 -24.67 31.34 -59.11
C THR A 211 -24.67 32.10 -57.79
N ALA A 212 -24.69 31.36 -56.69
CA ALA A 212 -24.71 31.90 -55.34
C ALA A 212 -23.58 31.27 -54.52
N SER A 213 -22.72 32.09 -53.94
CA SER A 213 -21.67 31.66 -53.03
C SER A 213 -21.98 32.14 -51.63
N PHE A 214 -21.97 31.22 -50.68
CA PHE A 214 -22.06 31.51 -49.26
C PHE A 214 -20.76 31.07 -48.60
N SER A 215 -20.27 31.89 -47.68
CA SER A 215 -19.20 31.46 -46.78
C SER A 215 -19.72 31.42 -45.35
N PHE A 216 -19.29 30.41 -44.60
CA PHE A 216 -19.66 30.19 -43.22
C PHE A 216 -18.41 30.17 -42.36
N SER A 217 -18.54 30.64 -41.13
CA SER A 217 -17.53 30.49 -40.09
C SER A 217 -18.18 29.94 -38.83
N SER A 218 -17.38 29.24 -38.00
CA SER A 218 -17.79 28.76 -36.68
C SER A 218 -16.89 29.38 -35.63
N SER A 219 -17.46 29.70 -34.47
CA SER A 219 -16.69 30.12 -33.30
C SER A 219 -15.87 28.99 -32.67
N LYS A 220 -16.09 27.72 -33.06
CA LYS A 220 -15.29 26.58 -32.61
C LYS A 220 -14.48 25.93 -33.73
N PRO A 221 -13.15 25.85 -33.58
CA PRO A 221 -12.29 25.09 -34.47
C PRO A 221 -12.77 23.63 -34.60
N GLY A 222 -12.69 23.06 -35.81
CA GLY A 222 -13.07 21.67 -36.07
C GLY A 222 -14.57 21.40 -36.18
N SER A 223 -15.42 22.43 -36.15
CA SER A 223 -16.86 22.27 -36.41
C SER A 223 -17.11 21.80 -37.86
N THR A 224 -18.09 20.91 -38.04
CA THR A 224 -18.59 20.51 -39.35
C THR A 224 -19.86 21.30 -39.70
N PHE A 225 -20.03 21.62 -40.98
CA PHE A 225 -21.20 22.34 -41.48
C PHE A 225 -22.05 21.42 -42.36
N SER A 226 -23.37 21.53 -42.23
CA SER A 226 -24.34 20.91 -43.13
C SER A 226 -25.22 22.02 -43.70
N CYS A 227 -25.28 22.11 -45.02
CA CYS A 227 -25.96 23.19 -45.72
C CYS A 227 -27.16 22.64 -46.51
N ALA A 228 -28.30 23.32 -46.41
CA ALA A 228 -29.46 23.09 -47.25
C ALA A 228 -29.95 24.44 -47.80
N ALA A 229 -30.25 24.49 -49.10
CA ALA A 229 -30.84 25.65 -49.75
C ALA A 229 -32.29 25.33 -50.12
N THR A 230 -33.23 26.13 -49.64
CA THR A 230 -34.64 26.02 -50.00
C THR A 230 -35.04 27.20 -50.87
N ARG A 231 -35.94 26.97 -51.83
CA ARG A 231 -36.60 28.05 -52.54
C ARG A 231 -37.66 28.64 -51.60
N VAL A 232 -37.57 29.93 -51.29
CA VAL A 232 -38.68 30.62 -50.64
C VAL A 232 -39.76 30.83 -51.70
N SER A 233 -40.79 30.00 -51.70
CA SER A 233 -41.94 30.17 -52.57
C SER A 233 -42.80 31.32 -52.02
N SER A 234 -42.58 32.50 -52.60
CA SER A 234 -43.37 33.74 -52.50
C SER A 234 -43.02 34.71 -51.35
N PRO A 235 -42.72 35.99 -51.65
CA PRO A 235 -42.87 37.06 -50.67
C PRO A 235 -44.38 37.27 -50.46
N GLU A 236 -44.87 37.18 -49.23
CA GLU A 236 -46.20 37.69 -48.94
C GLU A 236 -46.22 39.18 -49.24
N ALA A 237 -47.07 39.56 -50.19
CA ALA A 237 -47.50 40.93 -50.36
C ALA A 237 -48.16 41.37 -49.05
N MET A 238 -47.42 42.08 -48.20
CA MET A 238 -48.03 42.90 -47.17
C MET A 238 -48.76 44.07 -47.85
N CYS A 239 -50.01 43.83 -48.24
CA CYS A 239 -51.00 44.88 -48.38
C CYS A 239 -52.34 44.32 -47.95
N SER A 240 -52.79 44.69 -46.75
CA SER A 240 -54.22 44.73 -46.45
C SER A 240 -54.51 45.96 -45.60
N ARG A 241 -55.67 46.56 -45.88
CA ARG A 241 -56.17 47.86 -45.40
C ARG A 241 -56.26 47.96 -43.88
#